data_AF-A0A9K3PIA9-F1
#
_entry.id   AF-A0A9K3PIA9-F1
#
_cell.length_a   1.000
_cell.length_b   1.000
_cell.length_c   1.000
_cell.angle_alpha   90.00
_cell.angle_beta   90.00
_cell.angle_gamma   90.00
#
_symmetry.space_group_name_H-M   'P 1'
#
loop_
_entity.id
_entity.type
_entity.pdbx_description
1 polymer ?
#
loop_
_entity_poly.entity_id
_entity_poly.type
_entity_poly.pdbx_seq_one_letter_code
_entity_poly.pdbx_strand_id
1 'polypeptide(L)'
;MAAIHTNPVPPKVADATAQGYLDIAADVAGPVSVRAARSSKRLKIARSLYACNIITESELGEHELFHVACALLPGAGPAVAADTAAAVVPPDVPPWFTQAIQAQLAPIQAQLARIQDQLGNLEARQLNSEARLVNSVVSYPADPLQGITNAAGHVFPQFPNTLGGLYDMNEVEMTAFLNHYGLDVPFEETLKMDRIKKFIGMRIA
;
A
#
# COMPACT_ATOMS: atom_id res chain seq x y z
N MET A 1 22.10 21.26 -9.47
CA MET A 1 22.92 20.11 -9.02
C MET A 1 21.96 18.97 -8.71
N ALA A 2 21.93 17.92 -9.53
CA ALA A 2 21.07 16.76 -9.26
C ALA A 2 21.69 15.97 -8.10
N ALA A 3 20.92 15.73 -7.03
CA ALA A 3 21.34 14.84 -5.96
C ALA A 3 21.48 13.43 -6.54
N ILE A 4 22.68 12.87 -6.51
CA ILE A 4 22.91 11.46 -6.84
C ILE A 4 22.27 10.65 -5.72
N HIS A 5 21.05 10.16 -5.94
CA HIS A 5 20.40 9.24 -5.02
C HIS A 5 21.17 7.92 -5.03
N THR A 6 22.01 7.71 -4.02
CA THR A 6 22.74 6.47 -3.82
C THR A 6 21.79 5.40 -3.29
N ASN A 7 21.87 4.18 -3.83
CA ASN A 7 21.07 3.05 -3.36
C ASN A 7 21.39 2.77 -1.87
N PRO A 8 20.40 2.34 -1.08
CA PRO A 8 20.61 2.07 0.33
C PRO A 8 21.54 0.85 0.44
N VAL A 9 22.52 0.93 1.33
CA VAL A 9 23.49 -0.16 1.53
C VAL A 9 22.85 -1.23 2.43
N PRO A 10 22.89 -2.52 2.05
CA PRO A 10 22.39 -3.59 2.91
C PRO A 10 23.14 -3.64 4.24
N PRO A 11 22.43 -3.70 5.39
CA PRO A 11 23.07 -3.83 6.71
C PRO A 11 23.72 -5.19 6.86
N LYS A 12 24.81 -5.26 7.62
CA LYS A 12 25.58 -6.48 7.85
C LYS A 12 25.24 -7.07 9.21
N VAL A 13 25.38 -8.38 9.34
CA VAL A 13 25.28 -9.11 10.60
C VAL A 13 26.64 -9.65 11.02
N ALA A 14 26.84 -9.85 12.33
CA ALA A 14 28.11 -10.30 12.90
C ALA A 14 28.44 -11.75 12.53
N ASP A 15 27.43 -12.62 12.41
CA ASP A 15 27.62 -14.02 12.02
C ASP A 15 27.85 -14.15 10.51
N ALA A 16 29.03 -14.66 10.11
CA ALA A 16 29.42 -14.78 8.72
C ALA A 16 28.56 -15.78 7.92
N THR A 17 28.00 -16.80 8.57
CA THR A 17 27.13 -17.80 7.93
C THR A 17 25.77 -17.16 7.65
N ALA A 18 25.22 -16.44 8.62
CA ALA A 18 24.01 -15.63 8.50
C ALA A 18 24.15 -14.57 7.41
N GLN A 19 25.29 -13.89 7.37
CA GLN A 19 25.60 -12.91 6.32
C GLN A 19 25.59 -13.55 4.94
N GLY A 20 26.15 -14.76 4.78
CA GLY A 20 26.12 -15.52 3.53
C GLY A 20 24.69 -15.78 3.03
N TYR A 21 23.75 -16.13 3.91
CA TYR A 21 22.33 -16.30 3.55
C TYR A 21 21.67 -14.99 3.13
N LEU A 22 22.03 -13.88 3.78
CA LEU A 22 21.49 -12.56 3.48
C LEU A 22 22.06 -11.99 2.17
N ASP A 23 23.33 -12.27 1.86
CA ASP A 23 24.02 -11.78 0.67
C ASP A 23 23.49 -12.35 -0.64
N ILE A 24 22.90 -13.54 -0.60
CA ILE A 24 22.15 -14.12 -1.73
C ILE A 24 20.97 -13.20 -2.15
N ALA A 25 20.52 -12.32 -1.27
CA ALA A 25 19.46 -11.35 -1.51
C ALA A 25 19.95 -9.88 -1.51
N ALA A 26 21.26 -9.62 -1.53
CA ALA A 26 21.85 -8.28 -1.32
C ALA A 26 21.95 -7.39 -2.55
N ASP A 27 21.79 -7.91 -3.77
CA ASP A 27 21.91 -7.05 -4.96
C ASP A 27 20.70 -6.09 -5.03
N VAL A 28 20.92 -4.82 -4.71
CA VAL A 28 19.88 -3.77 -4.67
C VAL A 28 19.89 -2.89 -5.92
N ALA A 29 20.61 -3.29 -6.98
CA ALA A 29 20.55 -2.59 -8.25
C ALA A 29 19.22 -2.87 -8.97
N GLY A 30 18.63 -1.83 -9.56
CA GLY A 30 17.44 -1.94 -10.42
C GLY A 30 16.26 -1.08 -9.97
N PRO A 31 15.10 -1.21 -10.66
CA PRO A 31 13.88 -0.44 -10.37
C PRO A 31 13.37 -0.64 -8.94
N VAL A 32 12.56 0.31 -8.44
CA VAL A 32 11.95 0.26 -7.07
C VAL A 32 11.31 -1.09 -6.78
N SER A 33 10.55 -1.64 -7.73
CA SER A 33 9.87 -2.94 -7.59
C SER A 33 10.85 -4.09 -7.36
N VAL A 34 11.99 -4.09 -8.07
CA VAL A 34 13.04 -5.11 -7.91
C VAL A 34 13.73 -4.95 -6.56
N ARG A 35 14.04 -3.71 -6.15
CA ARG A 35 14.65 -3.43 -4.84
C ARG A 35 13.74 -3.81 -3.69
N ALA A 36 12.46 -3.47 -3.77
CA ALA A 36 11.45 -3.80 -2.76
C ALA A 36 11.24 -5.33 -2.66
N ALA A 37 11.17 -6.04 -3.79
CA ALA A 37 11.05 -7.49 -3.79
C ALA A 37 12.27 -8.18 -3.18
N ARG A 38 13.48 -7.72 -3.51
CA ARG A 38 14.73 -8.28 -2.98
C ARG A 38 14.94 -7.95 -1.51
N SER A 39 14.67 -6.72 -1.07
CA SER A 39 14.72 -6.34 0.34
C SER A 39 13.68 -7.07 1.18
N SER A 40 12.49 -7.34 0.63
CA SER A 40 11.46 -8.16 1.28
C SER A 40 11.93 -9.62 1.44
N LYS A 41 12.61 -10.18 0.44
CA LYS A 41 13.24 -11.51 0.55
C LYS A 41 14.33 -11.54 1.62
N ARG A 42 15.20 -10.52 1.66
CA ARG A 42 16.23 -10.36 2.70
C ARG A 42 15.60 -10.27 4.09
N LEU A 43 14.53 -9.49 4.26
CA LEU A 43 13.83 -9.36 5.54
C LEU A 43 13.19 -10.68 6.00
N LYS A 44 12.61 -11.46 5.10
CA LYS A 44 12.10 -12.81 5.43
C LYS A 44 13.21 -13.73 5.94
N ILE A 45 14.38 -13.69 5.33
CA ILE A 45 15.55 -14.46 5.78
C ILE A 45 16.02 -13.96 7.16
N ALA A 46 16.13 -12.64 7.36
CA ALA A 46 16.50 -12.06 8.65
C ALA A 46 15.55 -12.47 9.78
N ARG A 47 14.23 -12.44 9.55
CA ARG A 47 13.22 -12.90 10.53
C ARG A 47 13.38 -14.38 10.86
N SER A 48 13.69 -15.22 9.86
CA SER A 48 13.98 -16.64 10.06
C SER A 48 15.25 -16.86 10.89
N LEU A 49 16.30 -16.09 10.65
CA LEU A 49 17.55 -16.15 11.40
C LEU A 49 17.37 -15.67 12.86
N TYR A 50 16.57 -14.62 13.06
CA TYR A 50 16.21 -14.12 14.39
C TYR A 50 15.41 -15.16 15.18
N ALA A 51 14.43 -15.83 14.56
CA ALA A 51 13.67 -16.91 15.20
C ALA A 51 14.55 -18.09 15.65
N CYS A 52 15.71 -18.28 14.99
CA CYS A 52 16.72 -19.27 15.34
C CYS A 52 17.78 -18.74 16.34
N ASN A 53 17.64 -17.52 16.86
CA ASN A 53 18.64 -16.82 17.71
C ASN A 53 20.03 -16.69 17.05
N ILE A 54 20.09 -16.60 15.72
CA ILE A 54 21.36 -16.47 14.97
C ILE A 54 21.76 -15.01 14.82
N ILE A 55 20.80 -14.10 14.68
CA ILE A 55 21.01 -12.65 14.66
C ILE A 55 20.29 -11.99 15.84
N THR A 56 20.76 -10.84 16.27
CA THR A 56 20.18 -10.08 17.38
C THR A 56 18.94 -9.29 16.95
N GLU A 57 18.16 -8.82 17.93
CA GLU A 57 17.03 -7.93 17.68
C GLU A 57 17.46 -6.61 17.01
N SER A 58 18.63 -6.07 17.39
CA SER A 58 19.16 -4.86 16.77
C SER A 58 19.51 -5.08 15.28
N GLU A 59 20.12 -6.23 14.97
CA GLU A 59 20.42 -6.61 13.58
C GLU A 59 19.13 -6.78 12.76
N LEU A 60 18.09 -7.40 13.33
CA LEU A 60 16.78 -7.48 12.68
C LEU A 60 16.18 -6.09 12.41
N GLY A 61 16.26 -5.18 13.39
CA GLY A 61 15.78 -3.80 13.25
C GLY A 61 16.45 -3.05 12.10
N GLU A 62 17.76 -3.24 11.89
CA GLU A 62 18.47 -2.66 10.75
C GLU A 62 17.95 -3.20 9.41
N HIS A 63 17.60 -4.49 9.33
CA HIS A 63 17.00 -5.08 8.13
C HIS A 63 15.58 -4.55 7.84
N GLU A 64 14.79 -4.26 8.87
CA GLU A 64 13.47 -3.64 8.72
C GLU A 64 13.58 -2.20 8.21
N LEU A 65 14.49 -1.41 8.78
CA LEU A 65 14.79 -0.06 8.28
C LEU A 65 15.31 -0.07 6.85
N PHE A 66 16.15 -1.04 6.49
CA PHE A 66 16.62 -1.23 5.13
C PHE A 66 15.49 -1.56 4.15
N HIS A 67 14.53 -2.41 4.52
CA HIS A 67 13.36 -2.71 3.69
C HIS A 67 12.51 -1.46 3.44
N VAL A 68 12.24 -0.69 4.50
CA VAL A 68 11.52 0.58 4.41
C VAL A 68 12.27 1.58 3.54
N ALA A 69 13.59 1.72 3.70
CA ALA A 69 14.40 2.59 2.85
C ALA A 69 14.36 2.17 1.37
N CYS A 70 14.38 0.87 1.07
CA CYS A 70 14.25 0.37 -0.30
C CYS A 70 12.88 0.66 -0.93
N ALA A 71 11.82 0.68 -0.12
CA ALA A 71 10.45 0.96 -0.55
C ALA A 71 10.16 2.46 -0.68
N LEU A 72 10.76 3.29 0.18
CA LEU A 72 10.53 4.73 0.24
C LEU A 72 11.50 5.55 -0.60
N LEU A 73 12.67 5.00 -0.96
CA LEU A 73 13.56 5.69 -1.88
C LEU A 73 12.81 5.94 -3.17
N PRO A 74 12.62 7.20 -3.59
CA PRO A 74 12.15 7.48 -4.93
C PRO A 74 13.17 6.84 -5.84
N GLY A 75 12.79 5.73 -6.47
CA GLY A 75 13.48 5.38 -7.69
C GLY A 75 13.41 6.63 -8.57
N ALA A 76 14.41 6.87 -9.39
CA ALA A 76 14.34 6.22 -10.69
C ALA A 76 13.30 5.07 -10.68
N GLY A 77 12.01 5.42 -10.66
CA GLY A 77 11.12 4.66 -11.50
C GLY A 77 11.72 4.69 -12.92
N PRO A 78 11.04 4.12 -13.90
CA PRO A 78 10.75 5.05 -14.96
C PRO A 78 10.16 6.28 -14.23
N ALA A 79 10.95 7.37 -14.13
CA ALA A 79 10.29 8.60 -14.47
C ALA A 79 9.61 8.22 -15.78
N VAL A 80 8.29 8.19 -15.78
CA VAL A 80 7.63 8.72 -16.96
C VAL A 80 7.93 10.24 -16.95
N ALA A 81 9.21 10.63 -16.86
CA ALA A 81 9.73 11.48 -17.88
C ALA A 81 9.28 10.75 -19.14
N ALA A 82 8.40 11.41 -19.88
CA ALA A 82 8.52 11.34 -21.31
C ALA A 82 9.98 11.72 -21.63
N ASP A 83 10.94 10.84 -21.35
CA ASP A 83 12.23 10.87 -21.97
C ASP A 83 11.90 10.32 -23.34
N THR A 84 11.45 11.24 -24.18
CA THR A 84 11.55 11.17 -25.63
C THR A 84 13.03 11.14 -26.03
N ALA A 85 13.86 10.36 -25.34
CA ALA A 85 15.03 9.77 -25.93
C ALA A 85 14.48 8.80 -26.96
N ALA A 86 14.24 9.33 -28.17
CA ALA A 86 13.86 8.56 -29.33
C ALA A 86 14.79 7.35 -29.37
N ALA A 87 14.26 6.19 -29.00
CA ALA A 87 14.95 4.93 -29.21
C ALA A 87 15.20 4.90 -30.72
N VAL A 88 16.44 5.15 -31.13
CA VAL A 88 16.84 5.08 -32.52
C VAL A 88 16.68 3.63 -32.89
N VAL A 89 15.52 3.31 -33.46
CA VAL A 89 15.22 2.01 -34.02
C VAL A 89 16.34 1.74 -35.03
N PRO A 90 17.15 0.68 -34.85
CA PRO A 90 18.18 0.33 -35.82
C PRO A 90 17.55 0.29 -37.22
N PRO A 91 18.19 0.83 -38.26
CA PRO A 91 17.58 0.98 -39.58
C PRO A 91 17.12 -0.35 -40.21
N ASP A 92 17.58 -1.49 -39.69
CA ASP A 92 17.24 -2.84 -40.14
C ASP A 92 16.05 -3.48 -39.43
N VAL A 93 15.33 -2.78 -38.54
CA VAL A 93 14.12 -3.33 -37.92
C VAL A 93 12.95 -3.18 -38.87
N PRO A 94 12.31 -4.29 -39.31
CA PRO A 94 11.16 -4.19 -40.18
C PRO A 94 10.01 -3.41 -39.51
N PRO A 95 9.28 -2.55 -40.24
CA PRO A 95 8.17 -1.78 -39.69
C PRO A 95 7.08 -2.61 -39.00
N TRP A 96 6.91 -3.88 -39.40
CA TRP A 96 5.96 -4.80 -38.77
C TRP A 96 6.39 -5.27 -37.38
N PHE A 97 7.70 -5.27 -37.08
CA PHE A 97 8.25 -5.81 -35.83
C PHE A 97 7.89 -4.94 -34.63
N THR A 98 8.01 -3.61 -34.76
CA THR A 98 7.62 -2.67 -33.69
C THR A 98 6.12 -2.69 -33.43
N GLN A 99 5.28 -2.80 -34.47
CA GLN A 99 3.84 -2.96 -34.33
C GLN A 99 3.46 -4.30 -33.67
N ALA A 100 4.12 -5.41 -34.04
CA ALA A 100 3.89 -6.71 -33.43
C ALA A 100 4.26 -6.71 -31.92
N ILE A 101 5.37 -6.06 -31.56
CA ILE A 101 5.76 -5.89 -30.15
C ILE A 101 4.75 -5.03 -29.38
N GLN A 102 4.32 -3.89 -29.95
CA GLN A 102 3.31 -3.04 -29.31
C GLN A 102 1.97 -3.77 -29.13
N ALA A 103 1.54 -4.54 -30.13
CA ALA A 103 0.32 -5.34 -30.06
C ALA A 103 0.39 -6.44 -28.99
N GLN A 104 1.58 -6.99 -28.71
CA GLN A 104 1.79 -7.95 -27.63
C GLN A 104 1.94 -7.29 -26.25
N LEU A 105 2.53 -6.10 -26.17
CA LEU A 105 2.73 -5.37 -24.91
C LEU A 105 1.45 -4.73 -24.37
N ALA A 106 0.59 -4.20 -25.25
CA ALA A 106 -0.67 -3.54 -24.86
C ALA A 106 -1.57 -4.40 -23.95
N PRO A 107 -1.87 -5.68 -24.25
CA PRO A 107 -2.69 -6.52 -23.38
C PRO A 107 -1.99 -6.82 -22.05
N ILE A 108 -0.66 -6.98 -22.03
CA ILE A 108 0.12 -7.22 -20.81
C ILE A 108 0.05 -5.99 -19.90
N GLN A 109 0.21 -4.79 -20.45
CA GLN A 109 0.09 -3.54 -19.70
C GLN A 109 -1.31 -3.35 -19.12
N ALA A 110 -2.35 -3.64 -19.91
CA ALA A 110 -3.73 -3.59 -19.44
C ALA A 110 -3.99 -4.62 -18.33
N GLN A 111 -3.41 -5.82 -18.43
CA GLN A 111 -3.52 -6.85 -17.40
C GLN A 111 -2.81 -6.44 -16.11
N LEU A 112 -1.61 -5.86 -16.20
CA LEU A 112 -0.88 -5.35 -15.04
C LEU A 112 -1.65 -4.24 -14.32
N ALA A 113 -2.23 -3.29 -15.08
CA ALA A 113 -3.06 -2.23 -14.50
C ALA A 113 -4.26 -2.82 -13.74
N ARG A 114 -4.97 -3.79 -14.34
CA ARG A 114 -6.09 -4.48 -13.67
C ARG A 114 -5.67 -5.21 -12.40
N ILE A 115 -4.52 -5.88 -12.42
CA ILE A 115 -4.00 -6.60 -11.25
C ILE A 115 -3.65 -5.60 -10.14
N GLN A 116 -3.03 -4.47 -10.48
CA GLN A 116 -2.73 -3.41 -9.53
C GLN A 116 -4.01 -2.84 -8.90
N ASP A 117 -5.03 -2.56 -9.71
CA ASP A 117 -6.33 -2.11 -9.22
C ASP A 117 -7.00 -3.15 -8.30
N GLN A 118 -6.91 -4.43 -8.65
CA GLN A 118 -7.44 -5.52 -7.83
C GLN A 118 -6.72 -5.64 -6.49
N LEU A 119 -5.39 -5.51 -6.47
CA LEU A 119 -4.62 -5.54 -5.22
C LEU A 119 -4.94 -4.35 -4.33
N GLY A 120 -4.99 -3.13 -4.88
CA GLY A 120 -5.38 -1.95 -4.10
C GLY A 120 -6.79 -2.08 -3.50
N ASN A 121 -7.73 -2.65 -4.25
CA ASN A 121 -9.07 -2.94 -3.74
C ASN A 121 -9.08 -4.01 -2.64
N LEU A 122 -8.25 -5.04 -2.74
CA LEU A 122 -8.14 -6.07 -1.71
C LEU A 122 -7.54 -5.51 -0.41
N GLU A 123 -6.49 -4.70 -0.52
CA GLU A 123 -5.86 -4.04 0.63
C GLU A 123 -6.84 -3.10 1.33
N ALA A 124 -7.56 -2.25 0.58
CA ALA A 124 -8.59 -1.39 1.14
C ALA A 124 -9.70 -2.19 1.84
N ARG A 125 -10.13 -3.32 1.26
CA ARG A 125 -11.13 -4.21 1.89
C ARG A 125 -10.62 -4.83 3.19
N GLN A 126 -9.35 -5.23 3.23
CA GLN A 126 -8.74 -5.78 4.44
C GLN A 126 -8.70 -4.73 5.56
N LEU A 127 -8.14 -3.55 5.28
CA LEU A 127 -8.07 -2.45 6.24
C LEU A 127 -9.45 -2.05 6.75
N ASN A 128 -10.44 -1.97 5.86
CA ASN A 128 -11.82 -1.68 6.24
C ASN A 128 -12.45 -2.78 7.10
N SER A 129 -12.11 -4.04 6.85
CA SER A 129 -12.58 -5.15 7.68
C SER A 129 -12.01 -5.08 9.10
N GLU A 130 -10.72 -4.76 9.22
CA GLU A 130 -10.05 -4.57 10.51
C GLU A 130 -10.64 -3.37 11.26
N ALA A 131 -10.80 -2.23 10.59
CA ALA A 131 -11.43 -1.04 11.15
C ALA A 131 -12.86 -1.32 11.65
N ARG A 132 -13.67 -2.04 10.87
CA ARG A 132 -15.03 -2.43 11.26
C ARG A 132 -15.04 -3.34 12.49
N LEU A 133 -14.10 -4.27 12.58
CA LEU A 133 -13.98 -5.16 13.74
C LEU A 133 -13.63 -4.38 15.00
N VAL A 134 -12.69 -3.42 14.92
CA VAL A 134 -12.37 -2.52 16.03
C VAL A 134 -13.58 -1.66 16.42
N ASN A 135 -14.27 -1.07 15.45
CA ASN A 135 -15.46 -0.26 15.70
C ASN A 135 -16.62 -1.06 16.31
N SER A 136 -16.68 -2.38 16.08
CA SER A 136 -17.75 -3.24 16.61
C SER A 136 -17.73 -3.44 18.12
N VAL A 137 -16.57 -3.21 18.76
CA VAL A 137 -16.39 -3.38 20.21
C VAL A 137 -16.40 -2.06 20.99
N VAL A 138 -16.48 -0.93 20.29
CA VAL A 138 -16.57 0.41 20.88
C VAL A 138 -17.90 0.57 21.61
N SER A 139 -17.85 1.03 22.86
CA SER A 139 -19.01 1.06 23.76
C SER A 139 -19.21 2.41 24.46
N TYR A 140 -18.14 3.17 24.69
CA TYR A 140 -18.20 4.44 25.41
C TYR A 140 -18.05 5.64 24.46
N PRO A 141 -18.67 6.80 24.77
CA PRO A 141 -18.62 7.97 23.89
C PRO A 141 -17.20 8.49 23.59
N ALA A 142 -16.25 8.28 24.50
CA ALA A 142 -14.86 8.69 24.31
C ALA A 142 -14.01 7.66 23.53
N ASP A 143 -14.55 6.47 23.25
CA ASP A 143 -13.80 5.43 22.56
C ASP A 143 -13.49 5.86 21.12
N PRO A 144 -12.25 5.63 20.66
CA PRO A 144 -11.84 6.04 19.31
C PRO A 144 -12.49 5.16 18.25
N LEU A 145 -12.88 5.79 17.14
CA LEU A 145 -13.34 5.09 15.94
C LEU A 145 -12.21 5.02 14.91
N GLN A 146 -12.11 3.87 14.25
CA GLN A 146 -11.21 3.66 13.12
C GLN A 146 -11.88 4.12 11.83
N GLY A 147 -11.16 4.94 11.06
CA GLY A 147 -11.58 5.42 9.75
C GLY A 147 -11.74 4.28 8.75
N ILE A 148 -12.71 4.42 7.85
CA ILE A 148 -12.95 3.49 6.75
C ILE A 148 -12.63 4.21 5.45
N THR A 149 -11.94 3.55 4.53
CA THR A 149 -11.61 4.09 3.21
C THR A 149 -12.70 3.76 2.20
N ASN A 150 -12.98 4.68 1.29
CA ASN A 150 -13.82 4.43 0.13
C ASN A 150 -13.06 3.64 -0.96
N ALA A 151 -13.71 3.38 -2.10
CA ALA A 151 -13.07 2.69 -3.23
C ALA A 151 -11.86 3.43 -3.82
N ALA A 152 -11.74 4.73 -3.59
CA ALA A 152 -10.58 5.54 -3.97
C ALA A 152 -9.47 5.55 -2.90
N GLY A 153 -9.63 4.80 -1.81
CA GLY A 153 -8.66 4.75 -0.70
C GLY A 153 -8.72 5.97 0.23
N HIS A 154 -9.73 6.83 0.11
CA HIS A 154 -9.86 8.03 0.93
C HIS A 154 -10.80 7.80 2.12
N VAL A 155 -10.42 8.33 3.28
CA VAL A 155 -11.31 8.42 4.45
C VAL A 155 -12.14 9.70 4.32
N PHE A 156 -13.39 9.65 4.78
CA PHE A 156 -14.22 10.84 4.86
C PHE A 156 -13.51 11.96 5.67
N PRO A 157 -13.36 13.18 5.13
CA PRO A 157 -12.56 14.22 5.80
C PRO A 157 -13.06 14.62 7.20
N GLN A 158 -14.36 14.48 7.44
CA GLN A 158 -15.00 14.75 8.74
C GLN A 158 -15.40 13.44 9.42
N PHE A 159 -14.62 12.36 9.23
CA PHE A 159 -14.89 11.11 9.90
C PHE A 159 -14.83 11.33 11.43
N PRO A 160 -15.84 10.89 12.19
CA PRO A 160 -15.86 11.10 13.63
C PRO A 160 -14.73 10.31 14.29
N ASN A 161 -13.90 11.01 15.07
CA ASN A 161 -12.76 10.38 15.76
C ASN A 161 -13.19 9.51 16.95
N THR A 162 -14.39 9.71 17.47
CA THR A 162 -14.93 9.00 18.64
C THR A 162 -16.38 8.62 18.44
N LEU A 163 -16.87 7.69 19.26
CA LEU A 163 -18.29 7.30 19.26
C LEU A 163 -19.22 8.49 19.57
N GLY A 164 -18.85 9.36 20.50
CA GLY A 164 -19.61 10.57 20.81
C GLY A 164 -19.71 11.48 19.59
N GLY A 165 -18.59 11.70 18.90
CA GLY A 165 -18.56 12.49 17.67
C GLY A 165 -19.43 11.90 16.55
N LEU A 166 -19.59 10.58 16.50
CA LEU A 166 -20.52 9.93 15.56
C LEU A 166 -21.97 10.28 15.90
N TYR A 167 -22.34 10.25 17.18
CA TYR A 167 -23.69 10.60 17.64
C TYR A 167 -24.01 12.08 17.52
N ASP A 168 -22.99 12.93 17.58
CA ASP A 168 -23.11 14.38 17.45
C ASP A 168 -23.20 14.86 15.98
N MET A 169 -23.08 13.95 15.01
CA MET A 169 -23.19 14.30 13.59
C MET A 169 -24.58 14.84 13.28
N ASN A 170 -24.63 15.99 12.61
CA ASN A 170 -25.88 16.55 12.12
C ASN A 170 -26.33 15.89 10.80
N GLU A 171 -27.56 16.18 10.37
CA GLU A 171 -28.14 15.61 9.16
C GLU A 171 -27.32 15.88 7.88
N VAL A 172 -26.72 17.07 7.77
CA VAL A 172 -25.90 17.47 6.62
C VAL A 172 -24.62 16.63 6.56
N GLU A 173 -23.96 16.45 7.71
CA GLU A 173 -22.76 15.62 7.86
C GLU A 173 -23.05 14.15 7.59
N MET A 174 -24.16 13.61 8.11
CA MET A 174 -24.59 12.24 7.83
C MET A 174 -24.85 12.01 6.35
N THR A 175 -25.51 12.97 5.69
CA THR A 175 -25.78 12.90 4.25
C THR A 175 -24.48 12.97 3.45
N ALA A 176 -23.56 13.86 3.82
CA ALA A 176 -22.25 13.96 3.20
C ALA A 176 -21.42 12.67 3.37
N PHE A 177 -21.47 12.06 4.56
CA PHE A 177 -20.84 10.77 4.83
C PHE A 177 -21.39 9.68 3.91
N LEU A 178 -22.72 9.50 3.86
CA LEU A 178 -23.35 8.47 3.04
C LEU A 178 -23.00 8.65 1.55
N ASN A 179 -23.05 9.88 1.05
CA ASN A 179 -22.65 10.22 -0.33
C ASN A 179 -21.17 9.91 -0.59
N HIS A 180 -20.27 10.21 0.35
CA HIS A 180 -18.84 9.95 0.20
C HIS A 180 -18.53 8.45 0.01
N TYR A 181 -19.29 7.57 0.65
CA TYR A 181 -19.15 6.12 0.52
C TYR A 181 -20.08 5.49 -0.53
N GLY A 182 -20.85 6.29 -1.28
CA GLY A 182 -21.78 5.80 -2.29
C GLY A 182 -22.92 4.96 -1.72
N LEU A 183 -23.39 5.29 -0.51
CA LEU A 183 -24.48 4.60 0.19
C LEU A 183 -25.81 5.30 -0.08
N ASP A 184 -26.89 4.53 -0.20
CA ASP A 184 -28.25 5.06 -0.32
C ASP A 184 -28.59 5.94 0.89
N VAL A 185 -29.01 7.18 0.63
CA VAL A 185 -29.38 8.19 1.64
C VAL A 185 -30.88 8.09 1.95
N PRO A 186 -31.28 7.58 3.14
CA PRO A 186 -32.68 7.59 3.56
C PRO A 186 -33.17 9.02 3.81
N PHE A 187 -34.48 9.23 3.75
CA PHE A 187 -35.08 10.52 4.12
C PHE A 187 -35.06 10.74 5.65
N GLU A 188 -35.30 9.69 6.43
CA GLU A 188 -35.33 9.77 7.90
C GLU A 188 -33.92 9.79 8.50
N GLU A 189 -33.69 10.69 9.45
CA GLU A 189 -32.42 10.89 10.12
C GLU A 189 -31.95 9.65 10.91
N THR A 190 -32.87 9.01 11.63
CA THR A 190 -32.59 7.78 12.39
C THR A 190 -32.07 6.66 11.48
N LEU A 191 -32.67 6.52 10.29
CA LEU A 191 -32.24 5.53 9.29
C LEU A 191 -30.88 5.88 8.67
N LYS A 192 -30.53 7.17 8.54
CA LYS A 192 -29.17 7.59 8.14
C LYS A 192 -28.15 7.11 9.18
N MET A 193 -28.40 7.40 10.45
CA MET A 193 -27.52 7.00 11.55
C MET A 193 -27.36 5.48 11.63
N ASP A 194 -28.44 4.71 11.55
CA ASP A 194 -28.39 3.24 11.57
C ASP A 194 -27.61 2.69 10.37
N ARG A 195 -27.74 3.30 9.19
CA ARG A 195 -26.98 2.93 8.01
C ARG A 195 -25.49 3.21 8.17
N ILE A 196 -25.13 4.38 8.73
CA ILE A 196 -23.75 4.73 9.03
C ILE A 196 -23.18 3.73 10.03
N LYS A 197 -23.84 3.48 11.16
CA LYS A 197 -23.45 2.50 12.19
C LYS A 197 -23.21 1.11 11.58
N LYS A 198 -24.15 0.62 10.79
CA LYS A 198 -24.04 -0.66 10.09
C LYS A 198 -22.84 -0.69 9.15
N PHE A 199 -22.64 0.39 8.39
CA PHE A 199 -21.51 0.50 7.46
C PHE A 199 -20.16 0.51 8.17
N ILE A 200 -20.06 1.17 9.32
CA ILE A 200 -18.82 1.25 10.10
C ILE A 200 -18.57 0.01 10.98
N GLY A 201 -19.48 -0.96 10.99
CA GLY A 201 -19.32 -2.22 11.72
C GLY A 201 -19.86 -2.22 13.14
N MET A 202 -20.60 -1.19 13.55
CA MET A 202 -21.22 -1.13 14.87
C MET A 202 -22.46 -2.02 14.96
N ARG A 203 -22.66 -2.66 16.12
CA ARG A 203 -23.90 -3.38 16.43
C ARG A 203 -25.02 -2.37 16.68
N ILE A 204 -26.13 -2.52 15.95
CA ILE A 204 -27.39 -1.85 16.27
C ILE A 204 -28.02 -2.67 17.41
N ALA A 205 -28.07 -2.08 18.60
CA ALA A 205 -28.71 -2.67 19.78
C ALA A 205 -30.23 -2.51 19.71
#